data_AF-A0A151BII2-F1
#
_entry.id   AF-A0A151BII2-F1
#
_cell.length_a   1.000
_cell.length_b   1.000
_cell.length_c   1.000
_cell.angle_alpha   90.00
_cell.angle_beta   90.00
_cell.angle_gamma   90.00
#
_symmetry.space_group_name_H-M   'P 1'
#
loop_
_entity.id
_entity.type
_entity.pdbx_description
1 polymer ?
#
loop_
_entity_poly.entity_id
_entity_poly.type
_entity_poly.pdbx_seq_one_letter_code
_entity_poly.pdbx_strand_id
1 'polypeptide(L)'
;ADSLILVTDGFSDEDIMPLVQSRVPVTSVRRVIVKHSESIEETAALFSKYWKMLIEDPRYSRIALGLPGVLLISLGILVLLQVFISFDIYVWTAIVGLIILGSYLLGKGYGIDRKISAFLSRPYRYSISDLVVGFSSTFGFILVAIGFYQAWSFVSASFGISFRIPLNIDEFMKAFPLVVGWFINKSMTLAVIGLCTIFLGRSVAYLLERDPHFWRTAALVAVFAWLWMILNEISQIIINPALPPDSLVLSIITGIAVIVASGLTTHILSRKYRKFFERETVVEGEDEGGNGRDEESS
;
A
#
# COMPACT_ATOMS: atom_id res chain seq x y z
N ALA A 1 38.58 -73.76 -25.09
CA ALA A 1 37.11 -73.82 -25.04
C ALA A 1 36.68 -72.39 -24.86
N ASP A 2 36.28 -71.75 -25.96
CA ASP A 2 36.22 -70.29 -26.03
C ASP A 2 34.75 -69.89 -25.99
N SER A 3 34.22 -69.69 -24.78
CA SER A 3 32.85 -69.24 -24.57
C SER A 3 32.79 -67.71 -24.50
N LEU A 4 32.05 -67.10 -25.43
CA LEU A 4 31.84 -65.66 -25.52
C LEU A 4 30.52 -65.29 -24.84
N ILE A 5 30.57 -64.43 -23.83
CA ILE A 5 29.38 -63.84 -23.19
C ILE A 5 29.20 -62.44 -23.77
N LEU A 6 28.21 -62.28 -24.64
CA LEU A 6 27.87 -60.99 -25.25
C LEU A 6 26.89 -60.24 -24.33
N VAL A 7 27.30 -59.07 -23.83
CA VAL A 7 26.44 -58.15 -23.07
C VAL A 7 26.20 -56.92 -23.94
N THR A 8 24.95 -56.73 -24.37
CA THR A 8 24.51 -55.62 -25.22
C THR A 8 23.32 -54.92 -24.56
N ASP A 9 23.21 -53.61 -24.76
CA ASP A 9 22.16 -52.74 -24.18
C ASP A 9 20.80 -52.89 -24.88
N GLY A 10 20.73 -53.72 -25.94
CA GLY A 10 19.50 -54.16 -26.58
C GLY A 10 19.03 -53.29 -27.74
N PHE A 11 19.65 -52.13 -28.01
CA PHE A 11 19.21 -51.24 -29.09
C PHE A 11 19.73 -51.67 -30.48
N SER A 12 20.83 -52.42 -30.53
CA SER A 12 21.45 -52.90 -31.79
C SER A 12 21.67 -54.42 -31.81
N ASP A 13 21.05 -55.15 -30.87
CA ASP A 13 21.21 -56.61 -30.69
C ASP A 13 20.82 -57.40 -31.95
N GLU A 14 19.77 -56.98 -32.66
CA GLU A 14 19.28 -57.66 -33.87
C GLU A 14 20.23 -57.56 -35.07
N ASP A 15 20.96 -56.43 -35.20
CA ASP A 15 21.87 -56.20 -36.32
C ASP A 15 23.26 -56.82 -36.09
N ILE A 16 23.73 -56.86 -34.84
CA ILE A 16 25.07 -57.36 -34.49
C ILE A 16 25.10 -58.87 -34.24
N MET A 17 23.99 -59.47 -33.83
CA MET A 17 23.89 -60.91 -33.54
C MET A 17 24.36 -61.82 -34.70
N PRO A 18 23.94 -61.61 -35.96
CA PRO A 18 24.38 -62.47 -37.07
C PRO A 18 25.88 -62.31 -37.37
N LEU A 19 26.45 -61.14 -37.14
CA LEU A 19 27.89 -60.88 -37.36
C LEU A 19 28.75 -61.63 -36.33
N VAL A 20 28.34 -61.66 -35.07
CA VAL A 20 29.08 -62.33 -33.99
C VAL A 20 28.92 -63.85 -34.08
N GLN A 21 27.71 -64.35 -34.36
CA GLN A 21 27.46 -65.79 -34.55
C GLN A 21 28.24 -66.40 -35.72
N SER A 22 28.60 -65.60 -36.73
CA SER A 22 29.39 -66.07 -37.89
C SER A 22 30.82 -66.48 -37.54
N ARG A 23 31.37 -66.02 -36.40
CA ARG A 23 32.76 -66.24 -36.01
C ARG A 23 32.94 -67.04 -34.73
N VAL A 24 31.95 -67.06 -33.83
CA VAL A 24 32.02 -67.79 -32.55
C VAL A 24 30.65 -68.38 -32.21
N PRO A 25 30.55 -69.68 -31.85
CA PRO A 25 29.27 -70.28 -31.45
C PRO A 25 28.78 -69.68 -30.12
N VAL A 26 27.61 -69.04 -30.15
CA VAL A 26 27.00 -68.41 -28.96
C VAL A 26 26.05 -69.41 -28.27
N THR A 27 26.37 -69.80 -27.04
CA THR A 27 25.66 -70.88 -26.33
C THR A 27 24.40 -70.41 -25.57
N SER A 28 24.27 -69.13 -25.21
CA SER A 28 23.06 -68.61 -24.56
C SER A 28 22.94 -67.09 -24.68
N VAL A 29 21.73 -66.58 -24.96
CA VAL A 29 21.39 -65.16 -24.93
C VAL A 29 20.39 -64.92 -23.78
N ARG A 30 20.72 -64.04 -22.84
CA ARG A 30 19.79 -63.55 -21.81
C ARG A 30 19.46 -62.09 -22.08
N ARG A 31 18.23 -61.82 -22.52
CA ARG A 31 17.73 -60.45 -22.69
C ARG A 31 17.12 -59.96 -21.38
N VAL A 32 17.64 -58.85 -20.84
CA VAL A 32 17.08 -58.17 -19.66
C VAL A 32 16.36 -56.92 -20.16
N ILE A 33 15.03 -56.98 -20.27
CA ILE A 33 14.22 -55.84 -20.70
C ILE A 33 13.87 -55.03 -19.45
N VAL A 34 14.49 -53.86 -19.30
CA VAL A 34 14.14 -52.92 -18.22
C VAL A 34 12.90 -52.14 -18.68
N LYS A 35 11.71 -52.52 -18.19
CA LYS A 35 10.50 -51.71 -18.37
C LYS A 35 10.58 -50.50 -17.46
N HIS A 36 10.87 -49.32 -18.00
CA HIS A 36 10.49 -48.07 -17.35
C HIS A 36 9.02 -47.79 -17.65
N SER A 37 8.25 -47.48 -16.60
CA SER A 37 6.83 -47.18 -16.72
C SER A 37 6.65 -45.76 -17.25
N GLU A 38 6.60 -45.63 -18.57
CA GLU A 38 6.29 -44.37 -19.27
C GLU A 38 5.03 -43.71 -18.70
N SER A 39 4.03 -44.51 -18.31
CA SER A 39 2.78 -44.02 -17.70
C SER A 39 2.97 -43.27 -16.38
N ILE A 40 3.97 -43.61 -15.56
CA ILE A 40 4.26 -42.90 -14.30
C ILE A 40 4.96 -41.57 -14.60
N GLU A 41 5.85 -41.56 -15.59
CA GLU A 41 6.56 -40.35 -16.02
C GLU A 41 5.59 -39.34 -16.66
N GLU A 42 4.71 -39.81 -17.54
CA GLU A 42 3.66 -38.98 -18.14
C GLU A 42 2.72 -38.41 -17.07
N THR A 43 2.29 -39.23 -16.11
CA THR A 43 1.42 -38.77 -15.02
C THR A 43 2.12 -37.74 -14.13
N ALA A 44 3.41 -37.95 -13.80
CA ALA A 44 4.20 -37.01 -13.02
C ALA A 44 4.45 -35.69 -13.78
N ALA A 45 4.69 -35.77 -15.08
CA ALA A 45 4.85 -34.61 -15.95
C ALA A 45 3.55 -33.78 -16.03
N LEU A 46 2.39 -34.44 -16.18
CA LEU A 46 1.10 -33.77 -16.15
C LEU A 46 0.82 -33.15 -14.78
N PHE A 47 1.03 -33.89 -13.70
CA PHE A 47 0.79 -33.39 -12.34
C PHE A 47 1.64 -32.16 -12.03
N SER A 48 2.94 -32.20 -12.32
CA SER A 48 3.84 -31.07 -12.11
C SER A 48 3.45 -29.84 -12.96
N LYS A 49 3.00 -30.06 -14.20
CA LYS A 49 2.49 -29.00 -15.07
C LYS A 49 1.24 -28.32 -14.48
N TYR A 50 0.26 -29.10 -14.03
CA TYR A 50 -0.95 -28.55 -13.40
C TYR A 50 -0.66 -27.89 -12.05
N TRP A 51 0.25 -28.46 -11.26
CA TRP A 51 0.68 -27.86 -9.99
C TRP A 51 1.32 -26.49 -10.19
N LYS A 52 2.19 -26.39 -11.20
CA LYS A 52 2.82 -25.13 -11.61
C LYS A 52 1.77 -24.12 -12.10
N MET A 53 0.81 -24.56 -12.92
CA MET A 53 -0.31 -23.75 -13.38
C MET A 53 -1.12 -23.17 -12.21
N LEU A 54 -1.39 -23.98 -11.20
CA LEU A 54 -2.16 -23.57 -10.02
C LEU A 54 -1.46 -22.48 -9.19
N ILE A 55 -0.13 -22.47 -9.19
CA ILE A 55 0.69 -21.52 -8.44
C ILE A 55 0.98 -20.25 -9.25
N GLU A 56 1.38 -20.41 -10.52
CA GLU A 56 1.93 -19.34 -11.34
C GLU A 56 0.86 -18.56 -12.10
N ASP A 57 -0.23 -19.21 -12.51
CA ASP A 57 -1.27 -18.49 -13.25
C ASP A 57 -2.11 -17.63 -12.30
N PRO A 58 -2.17 -16.31 -12.52
CA PRO A 58 -2.83 -15.38 -11.62
C PRO A 58 -4.34 -15.62 -11.53
N ARG A 59 -4.95 -16.28 -12.53
CA ARG A 59 -6.38 -16.64 -12.50
C ARG A 59 -6.64 -17.82 -11.57
N TYR A 60 -5.82 -18.86 -11.64
CA TYR A 60 -6.02 -20.10 -10.90
C TYR A 60 -5.48 -20.00 -9.47
N SER A 61 -4.33 -19.35 -9.27
CA SER A 61 -3.69 -19.11 -7.97
C SER A 61 -4.58 -18.33 -7.01
N ARG A 62 -5.36 -17.35 -7.52
CA ARG A 62 -6.34 -16.59 -6.71
C ARG A 62 -7.43 -17.47 -6.12
N ILE A 63 -7.89 -18.48 -6.84
CA ILE A 63 -8.99 -19.35 -6.41
C ILE A 63 -8.42 -20.49 -5.55
N ALA A 64 -7.33 -21.13 -6.00
CA ALA A 64 -6.79 -22.31 -5.35
C ALA A 64 -5.96 -22.01 -4.08
N LEU A 65 -5.27 -20.87 -4.03
CA LEU A 65 -4.43 -20.47 -2.88
C LEU A 65 -4.97 -19.21 -2.19
N GLY A 66 -5.46 -18.24 -2.97
CA GLY A 66 -5.96 -16.97 -2.44
C GLY A 66 -7.22 -17.12 -1.59
N LEU A 67 -8.25 -17.80 -2.11
CA LEU A 67 -9.51 -18.03 -1.39
C LEU A 67 -9.32 -18.81 -0.08
N PRO A 68 -8.62 -19.96 -0.04
CA PRO A 68 -8.33 -20.63 1.23
C PRO A 68 -7.44 -19.80 2.14
N GLY A 69 -6.49 -19.01 1.61
CA GLY A 69 -5.70 -18.07 2.41
C GLY A 69 -6.56 -17.02 3.13
N VAL A 70 -7.54 -16.42 2.43
CA VAL A 70 -8.51 -15.48 3.02
C VAL A 70 -9.37 -16.15 4.07
N LEU A 71 -9.87 -17.37 3.80
CA LEU A 71 -10.65 -18.13 4.77
C LEU A 71 -9.86 -18.44 6.03
N LEU A 72 -8.59 -18.84 5.90
CA LEU A 72 -7.72 -19.07 7.05
C LEU A 72 -7.53 -17.78 7.85
N ILE A 73 -7.12 -16.67 7.23
CA ILE A 73 -6.94 -15.41 7.97
C ILE A 73 -8.23 -14.97 8.66
N SER A 74 -9.37 -15.07 7.96
CA SER A 74 -10.68 -14.74 8.54
C SER A 74 -11.00 -15.61 9.76
N LEU A 75 -10.74 -16.92 9.69
CA LEU A 75 -10.93 -17.84 10.80
C LEU A 75 -9.99 -17.51 11.96
N GLY A 76 -8.71 -17.22 11.68
CA GLY A 76 -7.74 -16.80 12.68
C GLY A 76 -8.15 -15.52 13.41
N ILE A 77 -8.68 -14.54 12.69
CA ILE A 77 -9.20 -13.29 13.27
C ILE A 77 -10.48 -13.53 14.10
N LEU A 78 -11.40 -14.36 13.61
CA LEU A 78 -12.61 -14.74 14.35
C LEU A 78 -12.27 -15.41 15.69
N VAL A 79 -11.30 -16.33 15.69
CA VAL A 79 -10.83 -16.95 16.92
C VAL A 79 -10.13 -15.93 17.81
N LEU A 80 -9.30 -15.03 17.26
CA LEU A 80 -8.69 -13.92 18.02
C LEU A 80 -9.71 -12.99 18.68
N LEU A 81 -10.86 -12.72 18.04
CA LEU A 81 -11.92 -11.91 18.63
C LEU A 81 -12.59 -12.62 19.82
N GLN A 82 -12.63 -13.97 19.80
CA GLN A 82 -13.12 -14.79 20.90
C GLN A 82 -12.08 -14.99 22.02
N VAL A 83 -10.80 -14.64 21.79
CA VAL A 83 -9.65 -14.81 22.73
C VAL A 83 -9.69 -13.86 23.94
N PHE A 84 -10.74 -13.06 24.13
CA PHE A 84 -11.00 -12.42 25.43
C PHE A 84 -11.33 -13.41 26.57
N ILE A 85 -11.40 -14.71 26.27
CA ILE A 85 -11.52 -15.81 27.24
C ILE A 85 -10.19 -16.58 27.21
N SER A 86 -9.55 -16.72 28.37
CA SER A 86 -8.21 -17.30 28.55
C SER A 86 -8.04 -18.66 27.85
N PHE A 87 -7.20 -18.71 26.81
CA PHE A 87 -6.83 -19.95 26.11
C PHE A 87 -5.42 -20.43 26.48
N ASP A 88 -5.20 -21.73 26.30
CA ASP A 88 -3.93 -22.43 26.49
C ASP A 88 -2.88 -22.05 25.41
N ILE A 89 -1.58 -22.25 25.70
CA ILE A 89 -0.44 -21.89 24.85
C ILE A 89 -0.52 -22.56 23.46
N TYR A 90 -1.08 -23.77 23.40
CA TYR A 90 -1.23 -24.52 22.15
C TYR A 90 -2.24 -23.89 21.19
N VAL A 91 -3.32 -23.31 21.71
CA VAL A 91 -4.35 -22.65 20.91
C VAL A 91 -3.78 -21.37 20.31
N TRP A 92 -3.01 -20.60 21.09
CA TRP A 92 -2.28 -19.44 20.59
C TRP A 92 -1.32 -19.79 19.44
N THR A 93 -0.56 -20.87 19.61
CA THR A 93 0.37 -21.35 18.58
C THR A 93 -0.37 -21.74 17.29
N ALA A 94 -1.52 -22.41 17.42
CA ALA A 94 -2.36 -22.77 16.28
C ALA A 94 -2.93 -21.54 15.55
N ILE A 95 -3.43 -20.54 16.28
CA ILE A 95 -3.95 -19.29 15.70
C ILE A 95 -2.87 -18.54 14.94
N VAL A 96 -1.70 -18.35 15.58
CA VAL A 96 -0.57 -17.66 14.95
C VAL A 96 -0.11 -18.42 13.71
N GLY A 97 0.01 -19.75 13.79
CA GLY A 97 0.35 -20.60 12.65
C GLY A 97 -0.66 -20.47 11.50
N LEU A 98 -1.96 -20.41 11.83
CA LEU A 98 -3.05 -20.27 10.86
C LEU A 98 -3.03 -18.91 10.16
N ILE A 99 -2.71 -17.84 10.89
CA ILE A 99 -2.54 -16.48 10.33
C ILE A 99 -1.29 -16.42 9.45
N ILE A 100 -0.17 -17.00 9.88
CA ILE A 100 1.08 -17.02 9.09
C ILE A 100 0.87 -17.80 7.79
N LEU A 101 0.29 -19.00 7.89
CA LEU A 101 0.02 -19.85 6.73
C LEU A 101 -1.02 -19.22 5.79
N GLY A 102 -2.09 -18.65 6.35
CA GLY A 102 -3.09 -17.92 5.59
C GLY A 102 -2.49 -16.72 4.86
N SER A 103 -1.62 -15.95 5.51
CA SER A 103 -0.91 -14.81 4.92
C SER A 103 0.04 -15.24 3.80
N TYR A 104 0.76 -16.35 3.98
CA TYR A 104 1.63 -16.91 2.93
C TYR A 104 0.82 -17.37 1.71
N LEU A 105 -0.28 -18.10 1.92
CA LEU A 105 -1.17 -18.56 0.85
C LEU A 105 -1.84 -17.40 0.12
N LEU A 106 -2.27 -16.36 0.85
CA LEU A 106 -2.86 -15.16 0.27
C LEU A 106 -1.83 -14.36 -0.53
N GLY A 107 -0.62 -14.21 0.02
CA GLY A 107 0.51 -13.57 -0.64
C GLY A 107 0.81 -14.19 -2.01
N LYS A 108 0.95 -15.51 -2.03
CA LYS A 108 1.21 -16.29 -3.24
C LYS A 108 0.00 -16.34 -4.18
N GLY A 109 -1.21 -16.50 -3.63
CA GLY A 109 -2.46 -16.59 -4.38
C GLY A 109 -2.81 -15.33 -5.17
N TYR A 110 -2.55 -14.16 -4.58
CA TYR A 110 -2.80 -12.86 -5.22
C TYR A 110 -1.58 -12.29 -5.96
N GLY A 111 -0.46 -13.00 -5.97
CA GLY A 111 0.80 -12.54 -6.56
C GLY A 111 1.31 -11.25 -5.92
N ILE A 112 1.09 -11.09 -4.60
CA ILE A 112 1.49 -9.89 -3.85
C ILE A 112 3.01 -9.76 -3.85
N ASP A 113 3.74 -10.87 -3.80
CA ASP A 113 5.19 -10.96 -3.94
C ASP A 113 5.68 -10.33 -5.27
N ARG A 114 5.00 -10.62 -6.38
CA ARG A 114 5.33 -10.07 -7.70
C ARG A 114 4.95 -8.60 -7.83
N LYS A 115 3.85 -8.18 -7.19
CA LYS A 115 3.45 -6.76 -7.14
C LYS A 115 4.39 -5.93 -6.28
N ILE A 116 4.80 -6.45 -5.12
CA ILE A 116 5.77 -5.80 -4.23
C ILE A 116 7.12 -5.73 -4.92
N SER A 117 7.59 -6.81 -5.54
CA SER A 117 8.86 -6.77 -6.28
C SER A 117 8.80 -5.88 -7.50
N ALA A 118 7.69 -5.82 -8.24
CA ALA A 118 7.50 -4.85 -9.34
C ALA A 118 7.43 -3.40 -8.83
N PHE A 119 6.82 -3.18 -7.66
CA PHE A 119 6.80 -1.88 -7.00
C PHE A 119 8.18 -1.46 -6.51
N LEU A 120 8.96 -2.40 -5.96
CA LEU A 120 10.29 -2.18 -5.39
C LEU A 120 11.40 -2.11 -6.45
N SER A 121 11.25 -2.83 -7.57
CA SER A 121 12.19 -2.82 -8.70
C SER A 121 11.94 -1.68 -9.70
N ARG A 122 10.86 -0.90 -9.52
CA ARG A 122 10.66 0.35 -10.26
C ARG A 122 11.90 1.23 -9.99
N PRO A 123 12.66 1.66 -11.02
CA PRO A 123 13.85 2.47 -10.81
C PRO A 123 13.43 3.72 -10.03
N TYR A 124 13.87 3.76 -8.78
CA TYR A 124 13.46 4.69 -7.75
C TYR A 124 14.07 6.06 -8.07
N ARG A 125 13.54 6.75 -9.10
CA ARG A 125 13.78 8.17 -9.30
C ARG A 125 12.87 8.95 -8.36
N TYR A 126 12.95 8.68 -7.07
CA TYR A 126 12.31 9.53 -6.08
C TYR A 126 13.07 10.85 -6.09
N SER A 127 12.42 11.92 -6.54
CA SER A 127 12.93 13.26 -6.28
C SER A 127 12.92 13.47 -4.76
N ILE A 128 13.87 14.25 -4.24
CA ILE A 128 13.87 14.64 -2.81
C ILE A 128 12.51 15.26 -2.43
N SER A 129 11.88 15.95 -3.39
CA SER A 129 10.51 16.48 -3.31
C SER A 129 9.47 15.40 -2.96
N ASP A 130 9.43 14.30 -3.72
CA ASP A 130 8.47 13.21 -3.49
C ASP A 130 8.65 12.55 -2.12
N LEU A 131 9.90 12.41 -1.64
CA LEU A 131 10.17 11.85 -0.31
C LEU A 131 9.61 12.75 0.78
N VAL A 132 9.79 14.07 0.65
CA VAL A 132 9.27 15.05 1.60
C VAL A 132 7.73 15.04 1.61
N VAL A 133 7.09 14.98 0.43
CA VAL A 133 5.61 14.86 0.35
C VAL A 133 5.12 13.57 0.99
N GLY A 134 5.75 12.43 0.66
CA GLY A 134 5.37 11.12 1.19
C GLY A 134 5.51 11.05 2.71
N PHE A 135 6.64 11.52 3.25
CA PHE A 135 6.88 11.59 4.69
C PHE A 135 5.86 12.51 5.37
N SER A 136 5.72 13.74 4.88
CA SER A 136 4.82 14.72 5.50
C SER A 136 3.35 14.30 5.44
N SER A 137 2.93 13.67 4.34
CA SER A 137 1.58 13.12 4.22
C SER A 137 1.35 12.01 5.23
N THR A 138 2.30 11.09 5.38
CA THR A 138 2.18 9.94 6.30
C THR A 138 2.10 10.41 7.75
N PHE A 139 3.04 11.27 8.17
CA PHE A 139 3.05 11.80 9.53
C PHE A 139 1.86 12.73 9.80
N GLY A 140 1.41 13.51 8.81
CA GLY A 140 0.23 14.34 8.93
C GLY A 140 -1.05 13.52 9.18
N PHE A 141 -1.25 12.41 8.46
CA PHE A 141 -2.38 11.50 8.71
C PHE A 141 -2.28 10.83 10.09
N ILE A 142 -1.08 10.43 10.51
CA ILE A 142 -0.86 9.86 11.84
C ILE A 142 -1.24 10.86 12.93
N LEU A 143 -0.84 12.13 12.82
CA LEU A 143 -1.20 13.18 13.77
C LEU A 143 -2.71 13.40 13.87
N VAL A 144 -3.41 13.42 12.74
CA VAL A 144 -4.87 13.50 12.70
C VAL A 144 -5.50 12.30 13.41
N ALA A 145 -5.02 11.08 13.13
CA ALA A 145 -5.52 9.86 13.76
C ALA A 145 -5.31 9.86 15.29
N ILE A 146 -4.15 10.32 15.76
CA ILE A 146 -3.87 10.48 17.19
C ILE A 146 -4.80 11.52 17.82
N GLY A 147 -5.09 12.63 17.13
CA GLY A 147 -6.07 13.63 17.58
C GLY A 147 -7.46 13.05 17.79
N PHE A 148 -7.92 12.23 16.84
CA PHE A 148 -9.19 11.50 16.97
C PHE A 148 -9.18 10.51 18.13
N TYR A 149 -8.10 9.75 18.28
CA TYR A 149 -7.95 8.81 19.39
C TYR A 149 -7.99 9.52 20.75
N GLN A 150 -7.29 10.65 20.89
CA GLN A 150 -7.28 11.44 22.12
C GLN A 150 -8.67 11.99 22.45
N ALA A 151 -9.39 12.50 21.44
CA ALA A 151 -10.76 12.97 21.62
C ALA A 151 -11.71 11.85 22.04
N TRP A 152 -11.61 10.68 21.40
CA TRP A 152 -12.39 9.51 21.75
C TRP A 152 -12.11 9.04 23.17
N SER A 153 -10.83 8.92 23.55
CA SER A 153 -10.42 8.52 24.89
C SER A 153 -10.91 9.48 25.97
N PHE A 154 -10.97 10.77 25.67
CA PHE A 154 -11.49 11.77 26.60
C PHE A 154 -13.02 11.66 26.76
N VAL A 155 -13.75 11.52 25.65
CA VAL A 155 -15.20 11.36 25.65
C VAL A 155 -15.61 10.07 26.38
N SER A 156 -14.94 8.96 26.10
CA SER A 156 -15.26 7.67 26.73
C SER A 156 -15.05 7.71 28.24
N ALA A 157 -13.99 8.38 28.71
CA ALA A 157 -13.71 8.57 30.13
C ALA A 157 -14.69 9.55 30.81
N SER A 158 -15.00 10.68 30.16
CA SER A 158 -15.83 11.73 30.75
C SER A 158 -17.31 11.38 30.80
N PHE A 159 -17.83 10.69 29.79
CA PHE A 159 -19.24 10.30 29.72
C PHE A 159 -19.47 8.86 30.18
N GLY A 160 -18.39 8.14 30.51
CA GLY A 160 -18.44 6.78 31.02
C GLY A 160 -19.36 5.91 30.17
N ILE A 161 -19.23 5.97 28.84
CA ILE A 161 -20.07 5.26 27.85
C ILE A 161 -19.87 3.76 28.03
N SER A 162 -20.42 3.24 29.12
CA SER A 162 -20.78 1.87 29.28
C SER A 162 -22.03 1.75 28.44
N PHE A 163 -21.94 1.08 27.30
CA PHE A 163 -23.09 0.65 26.49
C PHE A 163 -23.97 -0.29 27.34
N ARG A 164 -24.63 0.24 28.38
CA ARG A 164 -25.62 -0.46 29.18
C ARG A 164 -26.93 -0.29 28.44
N ILE A 165 -27.32 -1.33 27.72
CA ILE A 165 -28.67 -1.48 27.18
C ILE A 165 -29.59 -1.64 28.42
N PRO A 166 -30.61 -0.79 28.65
CA PRO A 166 -31.29 0.14 27.74
C PRO A 166 -30.72 1.58 27.72
N LEU A 167 -30.68 2.18 26.51
CA LEU A 167 -30.25 3.55 26.28
C LEU A 167 -31.34 4.55 26.66
N ASN A 168 -31.09 5.40 27.66
CA ASN A 168 -31.90 6.57 27.96
C ASN A 168 -31.66 7.65 26.89
N ILE A 169 -32.57 7.75 25.92
CA ILE A 169 -32.46 8.66 24.76
C ILE A 169 -32.45 10.13 25.20
N ASP A 170 -33.14 10.45 26.28
CA ASP A 170 -33.24 11.78 26.87
C ASP A 170 -31.93 12.26 27.52
N GLU A 171 -31.21 11.37 28.22
CA GLU A 171 -29.87 11.67 28.75
C GLU A 171 -28.85 11.81 27.61
N PHE A 172 -28.94 10.96 26.58
CA PHE A 172 -28.09 11.04 25.40
C PHE A 172 -28.28 12.35 24.63
N MET A 173 -29.53 12.78 24.42
CA MET A 173 -29.84 14.05 23.75
C MET A 173 -29.28 15.26 24.49
N LYS A 174 -29.27 15.25 25.83
CA LYS A 174 -28.67 16.32 26.65
C LYS A 174 -27.14 16.28 26.64
N ALA A 175 -26.55 15.08 26.61
CA ALA A 175 -25.10 14.91 26.57
C ALA A 175 -24.50 15.17 25.18
N PHE A 176 -25.28 15.02 24.11
CA PHE A 176 -24.78 15.08 22.72
C PHE A 176 -24.04 16.39 22.38
N PRO A 177 -24.55 17.60 22.68
CA PRO A 177 -23.82 18.84 22.41
C PRO A 177 -22.48 18.92 23.17
N LEU A 178 -22.46 18.45 24.42
CA LEU A 178 -21.25 18.44 25.25
C LEU A 178 -20.21 17.44 24.74
N VAL A 179 -20.66 16.25 24.32
CA VAL A 179 -19.81 15.23 23.69
C VAL A 179 -19.17 15.81 22.43
N VAL A 180 -19.96 16.43 21.55
CA VAL A 180 -19.47 17.05 20.32
C VAL A 180 -18.51 18.20 20.63
N GLY A 181 -18.84 19.06 21.59
CA GLY A 181 -18.00 20.18 22.01
C GLY A 181 -16.61 19.74 22.49
N TRP A 182 -16.56 18.76 23.40
CA TRP A 182 -15.30 18.20 23.91
C TRP A 182 -14.52 17.41 22.85
N PHE A 183 -15.22 16.67 21.99
CA PHE A 183 -14.60 15.93 20.92
C PHE A 183 -13.89 16.84 19.92
N ILE A 184 -14.57 17.93 19.52
CA ILE A 184 -13.96 18.97 18.68
C ILE A 184 -12.77 19.58 19.42
N ASN A 185 -12.92 19.98 20.69
CA ASN A 185 -11.85 20.62 21.46
C ASN A 185 -10.55 19.80 21.46
N LYS A 186 -10.67 18.50 21.75
CA LYS A 186 -9.51 17.62 21.92
C LYS A 186 -8.91 17.15 20.60
N SER A 187 -9.72 16.94 19.56
CA SER A 187 -9.19 16.49 18.26
C SER A 187 -8.59 17.62 17.44
N MET A 188 -9.14 18.84 17.57
CA MET A 188 -8.85 19.95 16.65
C MET A 188 -7.37 20.30 16.58
N THR A 189 -6.69 20.41 17.73
CA THR A 189 -5.28 20.86 17.77
C THR A 189 -4.37 19.93 16.98
N LEU A 190 -4.43 18.62 17.23
CA LEU A 190 -3.61 17.65 16.50
C LEU A 190 -4.08 17.48 15.05
N ALA A 191 -5.38 17.61 14.77
CA ALA A 191 -5.90 17.57 13.41
C ALA A 191 -5.41 18.75 12.56
N VAL A 192 -5.41 19.98 13.09
CA VAL A 192 -4.87 21.14 12.36
C VAL A 192 -3.36 21.03 12.19
N ILE A 193 -2.62 20.64 13.23
CA ILE A 193 -1.17 20.46 13.12
C ILE A 193 -0.85 19.39 12.06
N GLY A 194 -1.58 18.27 12.05
CA GLY A 194 -1.46 17.24 11.04
C GLY A 194 -1.73 17.78 9.64
N LEU A 195 -2.84 18.50 9.44
CA LEU A 195 -3.18 19.11 8.15
C LEU A 195 -2.13 20.13 7.69
N CYS A 196 -1.69 21.01 8.59
CA CYS A 196 -0.62 21.98 8.33
C CYS A 196 0.67 21.27 7.91
N THR A 197 1.02 20.16 8.56
CA THR A 197 2.20 19.35 8.21
C THR A 197 2.10 18.84 6.77
N ILE A 198 0.96 18.26 6.36
CA ILE A 198 0.74 17.79 4.98
C ILE A 198 0.97 18.91 3.96
N PHE A 199 0.36 20.07 4.16
CA PHE A 199 0.49 21.20 3.24
C PHE A 199 1.87 21.84 3.28
N LEU A 200 2.52 21.88 4.44
CA LEU A 200 3.89 22.39 4.58
C LEU A 200 4.88 21.48 3.84
N GLY A 201 4.73 20.16 3.93
CA GLY A 201 5.53 19.21 3.16
C GLY A 201 5.37 19.38 1.66
N ARG A 202 4.13 19.58 1.17
CA ARG A 202 3.88 19.93 -0.23
C ARG A 202 4.50 21.28 -0.63
N SER A 203 4.46 22.26 0.27
CA SER A 203 5.10 23.55 0.02
C SER A 203 6.62 23.39 -0.14
N VAL A 204 7.28 22.66 0.76
CA VAL A 204 8.73 22.41 0.67
C VAL A 204 9.08 21.66 -0.61
N ALA A 205 8.25 20.70 -1.02
CA ALA A 205 8.39 19.99 -2.29
C ALA A 205 8.35 20.93 -3.52
N TYR A 206 7.36 21.82 -3.60
CA TYR A 206 7.29 22.83 -4.66
C TYR A 206 8.47 23.81 -4.65
N LEU A 207 9.02 24.11 -3.47
CA LEU A 207 10.23 24.93 -3.37
C LEU A 207 11.46 24.21 -3.96
N LEU A 208 11.59 22.90 -3.72
CA LEU A 208 12.68 22.08 -4.26
C LEU A 208 12.59 21.94 -5.78
N GLU A 209 11.37 21.81 -6.31
CA GLU A 209 11.12 21.72 -7.76
C GLU A 209 11.16 23.07 -8.47
N ARG A 210 11.36 24.17 -7.72
CA ARG A 210 11.24 25.55 -8.20
C ARG A 210 9.95 25.76 -8.98
N ASP A 211 8.83 25.36 -8.39
CA ASP A 211 7.50 25.59 -8.93
C ASP A 211 6.81 26.80 -8.26
N PRO A 212 6.19 27.72 -9.03
CA PRO A 212 5.49 28.89 -8.49
C PRO A 212 4.29 28.57 -7.58
N HIS A 213 3.76 27.35 -7.60
CA HIS A 213 2.65 26.90 -6.74
C HIS A 213 3.01 26.92 -5.25
N PHE A 214 4.30 26.97 -4.89
CA PHE A 214 4.81 27.12 -3.52
C PHE A 214 4.07 28.20 -2.72
N TRP A 215 3.90 29.40 -3.30
CA TRP A 215 3.32 30.53 -2.57
C TRP A 215 1.86 30.29 -2.21
N ARG A 216 1.11 29.66 -3.12
CA ARG A 216 -0.29 29.31 -2.89
C ARG A 216 -0.42 28.25 -1.80
N THR A 217 0.46 27.25 -1.77
CA THR A 217 0.43 26.23 -0.71
C THR A 217 0.86 26.78 0.64
N ALA A 218 1.86 27.65 0.69
CA ALA A 218 2.29 28.32 1.92
C ALA A 218 1.17 29.19 2.51
N ALA A 219 0.43 29.90 1.64
CA ALA A 219 -0.73 30.68 2.06
C ALA A 219 -1.83 29.82 2.68
N LEU A 220 -2.10 28.64 2.10
CA LEU A 220 -3.07 27.69 2.65
C LEU A 220 -2.67 27.19 4.04
N VAL A 221 -1.37 26.97 4.30
CA VAL A 221 -0.90 26.61 5.65
C VAL A 221 -1.26 27.70 6.67
N ALA A 222 -1.05 28.97 6.33
CA ALA A 222 -1.41 30.08 7.22
C ALA A 222 -2.93 30.15 7.47
N VAL A 223 -3.74 29.89 6.44
CA VAL A 223 -5.21 29.86 6.58
C VAL A 223 -5.65 28.69 7.47
N PHE A 224 -5.09 27.50 7.29
CA PHE A 224 -5.40 26.35 8.15
C PHE A 224 -4.92 26.55 9.59
N ALA A 225 -3.77 27.20 9.80
CA ALA A 225 -3.31 27.56 11.13
C ALA A 225 -4.30 28.52 11.82
N TRP A 226 -4.88 29.48 11.08
CA TRP A 226 -5.88 30.39 11.65
C TRP A 226 -7.23 29.71 11.90
N LEU A 227 -7.58 28.73 11.07
CA LEU A 227 -8.79 27.92 11.25
C LEU A 227 -8.83 27.23 12.62
N TRP A 228 -7.67 26.89 13.20
CA TRP A 228 -7.58 26.39 14.57
C TRP A 228 -8.18 27.36 15.60
N MET A 229 -7.89 28.66 15.48
CA MET A 229 -8.40 29.69 16.40
C MET A 229 -9.93 29.74 16.37
N ILE A 230 -10.52 29.78 15.17
CA ILE A 230 -11.98 29.84 14.99
C ILE A 230 -12.66 28.60 15.57
N LEU A 231 -12.12 27.41 15.30
CA LEU A 231 -12.71 26.15 15.75
C LEU A 231 -12.55 25.93 17.26
N ASN A 232 -11.47 26.46 17.86
CA ASN A 232 -11.30 26.45 19.30
C ASN A 232 -12.34 27.32 20.02
N GLU A 233 -12.62 28.54 19.51
CA GLU A 233 -13.66 29.42 20.04
C GLU A 233 -15.06 28.80 19.90
N ILE A 234 -15.38 28.21 18.74
CA ILE A 234 -16.64 27.49 18.51
C ILE A 234 -16.80 26.36 19.53
N SER A 235 -15.75 25.57 19.73
CA SER A 235 -15.76 24.46 20.68
C SER A 235 -16.01 24.93 22.12
N GLN A 236 -15.40 26.04 22.54
CA GLN A 236 -15.61 26.58 23.89
C GLN A 236 -17.04 27.10 24.10
N ILE A 237 -17.64 27.74 23.10
CA ILE A 237 -19.02 28.21 23.18
C ILE A 237 -20.01 27.04 23.26
N ILE A 238 -19.74 25.94 22.54
CA ILE A 238 -20.54 24.71 22.63
C ILE A 238 -20.46 24.09 24.03
N ILE A 239 -19.28 24.09 24.66
CA ILE A 239 -19.07 23.55 26.00
C ILE A 239 -19.72 24.46 27.06
N ASN A 240 -19.54 25.77 26.94
CA ASN A 240 -19.98 26.78 27.91
C ASN A 240 -20.78 27.88 27.21
N PRO A 241 -22.12 27.72 27.07
CA PRO A 241 -22.97 28.68 26.35
C PRO A 241 -23.12 30.03 27.06
N ALA A 242 -22.61 30.17 28.29
CA ALA A 242 -22.60 31.44 29.03
C ALA A 242 -21.45 32.39 28.64
N LEU A 243 -20.51 31.92 27.79
CA LEU A 243 -19.40 32.75 27.34
C LEU A 243 -19.89 33.81 26.32
N PRO A 244 -19.44 35.07 26.44
CA PRO A 244 -19.74 36.07 25.44
C PRO A 244 -19.13 35.64 24.07
N PRO A 245 -19.86 35.83 22.95
CA PRO A 245 -19.39 35.46 21.62
C PRO A 245 -18.43 36.50 21.00
N ASP A 246 -17.94 37.46 21.78
CA ASP A 246 -17.05 38.54 21.34
C ASP A 246 -15.72 38.02 20.79
N SER A 247 -15.14 37.03 21.47
CA SER A 247 -13.88 36.38 21.08
C SER A 247 -14.02 35.62 19.76
N LEU A 248 -15.18 34.99 19.54
CA LEU A 248 -15.49 34.33 18.27
C LEU A 248 -15.61 35.35 17.13
N VAL A 249 -16.33 36.46 17.32
CA VAL A 249 -16.45 37.52 16.31
C VAL A 249 -15.07 38.09 15.96
N LEU A 250 -14.23 38.35 16.96
CA LEU A 250 -12.87 38.86 16.75
C LEU A 250 -11.99 37.83 16.00
N SER A 251 -12.08 36.55 16.34
CA SER A 251 -11.34 35.48 15.63
C SER A 251 -11.74 35.35 14.16
N ILE A 252 -13.02 35.57 13.83
CA ILE A 252 -13.52 35.57 12.44
C ILE A 252 -13.03 36.80 11.69
N ILE A 253 -13.15 37.99 12.26
CA ILE A 253 -12.70 39.24 11.64
C ILE A 253 -11.19 39.19 11.37
N THR A 254 -10.41 38.77 12.37
CA THR A 254 -8.96 38.59 12.22
C THR A 254 -8.64 37.49 11.21
N GLY A 255 -9.43 36.42 11.14
CA GLY A 255 -9.25 35.35 10.14
C GLY A 255 -9.45 35.83 8.71
N ILE A 256 -10.48 36.66 8.46
CA ILE A 256 -10.68 37.29 7.15
C ILE A 256 -9.47 38.18 6.81
N ALA A 257 -8.99 38.98 7.76
CA ALA A 257 -7.81 39.82 7.56
C ALA A 257 -6.56 38.98 7.23
N VAL A 258 -6.36 37.84 7.90
CA VAL A 258 -5.24 36.92 7.66
C VAL A 258 -5.34 36.25 6.29
N ILE A 259 -6.53 35.84 5.85
CA ILE A 259 -6.74 35.28 4.51
C ILE A 259 -6.37 36.32 3.44
N VAL A 260 -6.84 37.56 3.60
CA VAL A 260 -6.53 38.65 2.66
C VAL A 260 -5.04 38.97 2.66
N ALA A 261 -4.42 39.10 3.84
CA ALA A 261 -2.99 39.38 3.96
C ALA A 261 -2.13 38.25 3.36
N SER A 262 -2.49 36.99 3.60
CA SER A 262 -1.83 35.81 3.06
C SER A 262 -1.94 35.73 1.52
N GLY A 263 -3.13 36.03 0.97
CA GLY A 263 -3.35 36.11 -0.47
C GLY A 263 -2.56 37.25 -1.13
N LEU A 264 -2.52 38.42 -0.51
CA LEU A 264 -1.76 39.57 -1.01
C LEU A 264 -0.25 39.30 -0.97
N THR A 265 0.24 38.73 0.13
CA THR A 265 1.64 38.32 0.29
C THR A 265 2.03 37.34 -0.81
N THR A 266 1.17 36.36 -1.10
CA THR A 266 1.35 35.41 -2.20
C THR A 266 1.46 36.10 -3.55
N HIS A 267 0.58 37.07 -3.83
CA HIS A 267 0.59 37.80 -5.09
C HIS A 267 1.87 38.65 -5.26
N ILE A 268 2.31 39.33 -4.20
CA ILE A 268 3.53 40.16 -4.24
C ILE A 268 4.77 39.28 -4.37
N LEU A 269 4.88 38.20 -3.60
CA LEU A 269 6.08 37.35 -3.60
C LEU A 269 6.17 36.52 -4.89
N SER A 270 5.06 36.02 -5.43
CA SER A 270 5.07 35.37 -6.75
C SER A 270 5.56 36.30 -7.86
N ARG A 271 5.18 37.59 -7.82
CA ARG A 271 5.66 38.59 -8.79
C ARG A 271 7.15 38.92 -8.60
N LYS A 272 7.61 39.06 -7.36
CA LYS A 272 9.01 39.41 -7.03
C LYS A 272 9.98 38.28 -7.37
N TYR A 273 9.60 37.04 -7.09
CA TYR A 273 10.45 35.86 -7.28
C TYR A 273 10.23 35.15 -8.61
N ARG A 274 9.43 35.69 -9.53
CA ARG A 274 9.14 35.06 -10.84
C ARG A 274 10.39 34.56 -11.57
N LYS A 275 11.48 35.35 -11.56
CA LYS A 275 12.77 35.01 -12.18
C LYS A 275 13.49 33.81 -11.54
N PHE A 276 13.22 33.50 -10.27
CA PHE A 276 13.80 32.34 -9.58
C PHE A 276 13.07 31.03 -9.95
N PHE A 277 11.80 31.15 -10.34
CA PHE A 277 10.91 30.04 -10.72
C PHE A 277 10.78 29.87 -12.26
N GLU A 278 11.30 30.81 -13.07
CA GLU A 278 11.50 30.62 -14.50
C GLU A 278 12.61 29.56 -14.68
N ARG A 279 12.24 28.35 -15.13
CA ARG A 279 13.23 27.35 -15.55
C ARG A 279 14.13 28.01 -16.59
N GLU A 280 15.45 27.90 -16.40
CA GLU A 280 16.41 28.07 -17.49
C GLU A 280 16.04 27.02 -18.54
N THR A 281 15.21 27.42 -19.51
CA THR A 281 15.06 26.67 -20.75
C THR A 281 16.41 26.79 -21.42
N VAL A 282 17.29 25.84 -21.13
CA VAL A 282 18.47 25.60 -21.96
C VAL A 282 17.90 25.30 -23.35
N VAL A 283 18.07 26.26 -24.24
CA VAL A 283 17.82 26.10 -25.67
C VAL A 283 18.96 25.24 -26.20
N GLU A 284 18.80 23.92 -26.11
CA GLU A 284 19.32 22.98 -27.12
C GLU A 284 18.19 22.90 -28.16
N GLY A 285 18.27 23.44 -29.37
CA GLY A 285 19.38 23.37 -30.31
C GLY A 285 19.00 22.34 -31.37
N GLU A 286 18.14 22.72 -32.31
CA GLU A 286 17.99 22.06 -33.62
C GLU A 286 17.61 23.14 -34.65
N ASP A 287 18.63 23.91 -35.04
CA ASP A 287 18.76 24.37 -36.42
C ASP A 287 19.05 23.12 -37.28
N GLU A 288 18.02 22.38 -37.66
CA GLU A 288 18.11 21.37 -38.71
C GLU A 288 17.19 21.73 -39.89
N GLY A 289 17.82 22.15 -40.98
CA GLY A 289 17.47 21.58 -42.28
C GLY A 289 16.34 22.22 -43.09
N GLY A 290 16.25 23.56 -43.15
CA GLY A 290 15.44 24.24 -44.15
C GLY A 290 16.13 24.33 -45.53
N ASN A 291 16.43 23.20 -46.18
CA ASN A 291 16.79 23.19 -47.60
C ASN A 291 16.26 21.93 -48.31
N GLY A 292 15.38 22.14 -49.29
CA GLY A 292 15.04 21.18 -50.32
C GLY A 292 13.65 20.58 -50.24
N ARG A 293 12.66 21.21 -50.88
CA ARG A 293 12.17 20.75 -52.20
C ARG A 293 10.98 21.60 -52.64
N ASP A 294 11.21 22.33 -53.72
CA ASP A 294 10.19 22.67 -54.69
C ASP A 294 9.46 21.39 -55.12
N GLU A 295 8.14 21.36 -54.95
CA GLU A 295 7.15 20.62 -55.75
C GLU A 295 5.81 20.66 -54.99
N GLU A 296 4.91 21.58 -55.36
CA GLU A 296 3.53 21.27 -55.75
C GLU A 296 2.60 22.50 -55.75
N SER A 297 2.08 22.76 -56.95
CA SER A 297 0.70 23.16 -57.23
C SER A 297 0.30 24.64 -57.16
N SER A 298 -0.09 25.09 -58.36
CA SER A 298 -1.17 26.03 -58.70
C SER A 298 -0.88 27.53 -58.67
#